data_AF-A0AA35WBI4-F1
#
_entry.id   AF-A0AA35WBI4-F1
#
_cell.length_a   1.000
_cell.length_b   1.000
_cell.length_c   1.000
_cell.angle_alpha   90.00
_cell.angle_beta   90.00
_cell.angle_gamma   90.00
#
_symmetry.space_group_name_H-M   'P 1'
#
loop_
_entity.id
_entity.type
_entity.pdbx_description
1 polymer ?
#
loop_
_entity_poly.entity_id
_entity_poly.type
_entity_poly.pdbx_seq_one_letter_code
_entity_poly.pdbx_strand_id
1 'polypeptide(L)'
;MESVVRDNLENPLDDNTIVSQQLDQMATIGRCEYSKTCQLLISLFDTSASVYQSLMQTSSRPPQELALREGQLTWLVYLIGSVIGGRISHTNADHYDSMDGQLVCRVLQLMNMTDLHLPQHGCEHLDKAFLHFFEKFRMVYVSEVVVQKTSKVYQPLAEQLGINDESMLLNVFVRKIVTNLKCWISSSVITNKTLQLLNDLSVGYSSVRKLVKLNTIQFILENHTPEHFPFLSVTHGNLDTRCRTSFYTALGRLLVVELGDDEDKFSSFIRPMTTAAENIRQMFSQQQMGGMVSEEELRRSLVGLCRDVRGVALAFHSRNTYMLLFDWLYPSLCLLLTSSLLLTFTTHAQTAM
;
A
#
# COMPACT_ATOMS: atom_id res chain seq x y z
N MET A 1 -1.38 -27.26 -3.92
CA MET A 1 -2.66 -26.51 -3.97
C MET A 1 -3.86 -27.41 -4.12
N GLU A 2 -3.90 -28.33 -5.09
CA GLU A 2 -5.07 -29.22 -5.25
C GLU A 2 -5.33 -30.09 -4.02
N SER A 3 -4.30 -30.72 -3.44
CA SER A 3 -4.41 -31.44 -2.16
C SER A 3 -4.75 -30.51 -0.98
N VAL A 4 -4.21 -29.30 -0.96
CA VAL A 4 -4.49 -28.31 0.11
C VAL A 4 -5.97 -27.95 0.12
N VAL A 5 -6.55 -27.67 -1.04
CA VAL A 5 -7.96 -27.27 -1.16
C VAL A 5 -8.91 -28.46 -1.01
N ARG A 6 -8.58 -29.61 -1.60
CA ARG A 6 -9.44 -30.80 -1.58
C ARG A 6 -9.41 -31.50 -0.22
N ASP A 7 -8.23 -31.61 0.38
CA ASP A 7 -8.00 -32.40 1.59
C ASP A 7 -7.94 -31.48 2.84
N ASN A 8 -8.26 -30.19 2.68
CA ASN A 8 -8.30 -29.15 3.72
C ASN A 8 -7.04 -29.09 4.60
N LEU A 9 -5.87 -29.20 3.94
CA LEU A 9 -4.57 -29.17 4.60
C LEU A 9 -4.15 -27.73 4.90
N GLU A 10 -3.16 -27.57 5.78
CA GLU A 10 -2.54 -26.27 6.06
C GLU A 10 -2.00 -25.65 4.78
N ASN A 11 -2.35 -24.38 4.53
CA ASN A 11 -1.96 -23.70 3.32
C ASN A 11 -0.54 -23.13 3.49
N PRO A 12 0.45 -23.57 2.69
CA PRO A 12 1.82 -23.07 2.80
C PRO A 12 1.94 -21.55 2.53
N LEU A 13 0.95 -20.94 1.88
CA LEU A 13 0.90 -19.49 1.65
C LEU A 13 0.62 -18.66 2.93
N ASP A 14 0.24 -19.30 4.04
CA ASP A 14 -0.03 -18.63 5.31
C ASP A 14 1.27 -18.29 6.07
N ASP A 15 2.35 -19.06 5.85
CA ASP A 15 3.67 -18.77 6.44
C ASP A 15 4.53 -17.92 5.50
N ASN A 16 4.48 -16.60 5.70
CA ASN A 16 5.28 -15.64 4.93
C ASN A 16 6.79 -15.90 5.02
N THR A 17 7.28 -16.47 6.13
CA THR A 17 8.72 -16.72 6.33
C THR A 17 9.18 -17.86 5.45
N ILE A 18 8.43 -18.98 5.47
CA ILE A 18 8.70 -20.15 4.63
C ILE A 18 8.57 -19.77 3.16
N VAL A 19 7.49 -19.05 2.79
CA VAL A 19 7.29 -18.58 1.41
C VAL A 19 8.48 -17.74 0.95
N SER A 20 8.93 -16.77 1.74
CA SER A 20 10.08 -15.94 1.38
C SER A 20 11.35 -16.77 1.16
N GLN A 21 11.66 -17.69 2.08
CA GLN A 21 12.87 -18.53 1.98
C GLN A 21 12.84 -19.43 0.74
N GLN A 22 11.70 -20.05 0.45
CA GLN A 22 11.53 -20.89 -0.74
C GLN A 22 11.66 -20.05 -2.01
N LEU A 23 11.07 -18.86 -2.04
CA LEU A 23 11.12 -17.97 -3.19
C LEU A 23 12.54 -17.48 -3.49
N ASP A 24 13.38 -17.24 -2.49
CA ASP A 24 14.78 -16.84 -2.70
C ASP A 24 15.61 -17.95 -3.35
N GLN A 25 15.38 -19.21 -2.93
CA GLN A 25 16.01 -20.38 -3.55
C GLN A 25 15.52 -20.56 -5.00
N MET A 26 14.21 -20.47 -5.22
CA MET A 26 13.61 -20.59 -6.55
C MET A 26 14.05 -19.46 -7.49
N ALA A 27 14.23 -18.25 -6.98
CA ALA A 27 14.79 -17.13 -7.75
C ALA A 27 16.20 -17.43 -8.25
N THR A 28 17.03 -18.03 -7.40
CA THR A 28 18.40 -18.42 -7.76
C THR A 28 18.39 -19.52 -8.83
N ILE A 29 17.61 -20.59 -8.62
CA ILE A 29 17.51 -21.71 -9.57
C ILE A 29 16.94 -21.24 -10.91
N GLY A 30 15.86 -20.45 -10.88
CA GLY A 30 15.20 -19.95 -12.08
C GLY A 30 16.10 -19.04 -12.93
N ARG A 31 17.10 -18.40 -12.33
CA ARG A 31 18.06 -17.55 -13.04
C ARG A 31 19.16 -18.33 -13.75
N CYS A 32 19.41 -19.58 -13.38
CA CYS A 32 20.41 -20.43 -14.05
C CYS A 32 20.06 -20.68 -15.53
N GLU A 33 18.78 -20.91 -15.83
CA GLU A 33 18.27 -21.16 -17.20
C GLU A 33 17.09 -20.23 -17.50
N TYR A 34 17.32 -18.92 -17.30
CA TYR A 34 16.26 -17.91 -17.23
C TYR A 34 15.30 -17.94 -18.41
N SER A 35 15.81 -18.13 -19.64
CA SER A 35 14.95 -18.20 -20.82
C SER A 35 13.92 -19.33 -20.74
N LYS A 36 14.32 -20.52 -20.30
CA LYS A 36 13.42 -21.68 -20.15
C LYS A 36 12.47 -21.46 -19.00
N THR A 37 12.95 -20.88 -17.91
CA THR A 37 12.12 -20.55 -16.74
C THR A 37 11.01 -19.56 -17.10
N CYS A 38 11.31 -18.48 -17.82
CA CYS A 38 10.27 -17.55 -18.27
C CYS A 38 9.24 -18.21 -19.19
N GLN A 39 9.68 -19.04 -20.15
CA GLN A 39 8.78 -19.75 -21.05
C GLN A 39 7.82 -20.68 -20.29
N LEU A 40 8.34 -21.41 -19.30
CA LEU A 40 7.53 -22.26 -18.43
C LEU A 40 6.54 -21.43 -17.60
N LEU A 41 7.01 -20.34 -16.97
CA LEU A 41 6.14 -19.45 -16.18
C LEU A 41 5.03 -18.85 -17.04
N ILE A 42 5.35 -18.40 -18.25
CA ILE A 42 4.36 -17.90 -19.22
C ILE A 42 3.30 -18.96 -19.52
N SER A 43 3.72 -20.17 -19.88
CA SER A 43 2.79 -21.26 -20.22
C SER A 43 1.87 -21.63 -19.06
N LEU A 44 2.42 -21.73 -17.85
CA LEU A 44 1.65 -22.07 -16.64
C LEU A 44 0.71 -20.94 -16.24
N PHE A 45 1.15 -19.69 -16.35
CA PHE A 45 0.35 -18.51 -16.06
C PHE A 45 -0.82 -18.37 -17.02
N ASP A 46 -0.57 -18.43 -18.33
CA ASP A 46 -1.61 -18.25 -19.34
C ASP A 46 -2.70 -19.33 -19.22
N THR A 47 -2.29 -20.58 -18.97
CA THR A 47 -3.22 -21.68 -18.71
C THR A 47 -4.07 -21.42 -17.46
N SER A 48 -3.44 -21.04 -16.35
CA SER A 48 -4.14 -20.83 -15.08
C SER A 48 -5.06 -19.61 -15.12
N ALA A 49 -4.60 -18.52 -15.74
CA ALA A 49 -5.33 -17.26 -15.87
C ALA A 49 -6.55 -17.41 -16.80
N SER A 50 -6.41 -18.15 -17.91
CA SER A 50 -7.54 -18.43 -18.82
C SER A 50 -8.64 -19.21 -18.11
N VAL A 51 -8.29 -20.22 -17.31
CA VAL A 51 -9.28 -21.00 -16.56
C VAL A 51 -9.95 -20.11 -15.50
N TYR A 52 -9.16 -19.36 -14.72
CA TYR A 52 -9.70 -18.41 -13.74
C TYR A 52 -10.67 -17.40 -14.36
N GLN A 53 -10.31 -16.82 -15.51
CA GLN A 53 -11.16 -15.86 -16.22
C GLN A 53 -12.49 -16.48 -16.65
N SER A 54 -12.49 -17.72 -17.13
CA SER A 54 -13.72 -18.44 -17.49
C SER A 54 -14.63 -18.70 -16.28
N LEU A 55 -14.04 -19.05 -15.13
CA LEU A 55 -14.78 -19.23 -13.88
C LEU A 55 -15.38 -17.91 -13.39
N MET A 56 -14.69 -16.77 -13.55
CA MET A 56 -15.20 -15.46 -13.15
C MET A 56 -16.41 -14.99 -13.96
N GLN A 57 -16.50 -15.43 -15.23
CA GLN A 57 -17.63 -15.14 -16.12
C GLN A 57 -18.85 -16.03 -15.88
N THR A 58 -18.66 -17.16 -15.19
CA THR A 58 -19.73 -18.14 -14.96
C THR A 58 -20.63 -17.69 -13.79
N SER A 59 -21.96 -17.84 -13.92
CA SER A 59 -22.92 -17.44 -12.88
C SER A 59 -22.81 -18.30 -11.62
N SER A 60 -22.46 -19.58 -11.77
CA SER A 60 -22.06 -20.44 -10.65
C SER A 60 -20.54 -20.37 -10.47
N ARG A 61 -20.08 -19.74 -9.40
CA ARG A 61 -18.65 -19.67 -9.03
C ARG A 61 -18.38 -20.73 -7.96
N PRO A 62 -17.96 -21.97 -8.33
CA PRO A 62 -17.65 -22.99 -7.35
C PRO A 62 -16.49 -22.52 -6.45
N PRO A 63 -16.69 -22.32 -5.13
CA PRO A 63 -15.70 -21.67 -4.27
C PRO A 63 -14.37 -22.44 -4.20
N GLN A 64 -14.42 -23.77 -4.24
CA GLN A 64 -13.23 -24.63 -4.18
C GLN A 64 -12.38 -24.53 -5.44
N GLU A 65 -13.00 -24.57 -6.63
CA GLU A 65 -12.26 -24.45 -7.89
C GLU A 65 -11.66 -23.05 -8.04
N LEU A 66 -12.40 -22.04 -7.59
CA LEU A 66 -11.92 -20.67 -7.55
C LEU A 66 -10.70 -20.51 -6.63
N ALA A 67 -10.80 -20.99 -5.39
CA ALA A 67 -9.70 -20.96 -4.43
C ALA A 67 -8.46 -21.73 -4.94
N LEU A 68 -8.66 -22.84 -5.65
CA LEU A 68 -7.58 -23.60 -6.27
C LEU A 68 -6.85 -22.74 -7.32
N ARG A 69 -7.59 -22.08 -8.22
CA ARG A 69 -7.02 -21.23 -9.27
C ARG A 69 -6.35 -19.99 -8.70
N GLU A 70 -6.94 -19.37 -7.69
CA GLU A 70 -6.32 -18.25 -6.97
C GLU A 70 -5.01 -18.65 -6.29
N GLY A 71 -4.97 -19.83 -5.66
CA GLY A 71 -3.77 -20.39 -5.08
C GLY A 71 -2.66 -20.63 -6.11
N GLN A 72 -3.01 -21.19 -7.28
CA GLN A 72 -2.06 -21.40 -8.38
C GLN A 72 -1.51 -20.07 -8.91
N LEU A 73 -2.40 -19.11 -9.17
CA LEU A 73 -2.01 -17.77 -9.64
C LEU A 73 -1.17 -17.03 -8.60
N THR A 74 -1.50 -17.17 -7.31
CA THR A 74 -0.72 -16.59 -6.20
C THR A 74 0.73 -17.06 -6.24
N TRP A 75 0.95 -18.38 -6.32
CA TRP A 75 2.30 -18.95 -6.43
C TRP A 75 3.03 -18.45 -7.67
N LEU A 76 2.34 -18.38 -8.82
CA LEU A 76 2.94 -17.90 -10.06
C LEU A 76 3.32 -16.41 -9.98
N VAL A 77 2.49 -15.56 -9.39
CA VAL A 77 2.81 -14.14 -9.17
C VAL A 77 4.00 -13.98 -8.23
N TYR A 78 4.04 -14.73 -7.12
CA TYR A 78 5.20 -14.75 -6.22
C TYR A 78 6.48 -15.19 -6.94
N LEU A 79 6.41 -16.29 -7.70
CA LEU A 79 7.55 -16.80 -8.46
C LEU A 79 8.04 -15.78 -9.50
N ILE A 80 7.13 -15.17 -10.26
CA ILE A 80 7.47 -14.12 -11.24
C ILE A 80 8.17 -12.95 -10.56
N GLY A 81 7.63 -12.43 -9.46
CA GLY A 81 8.24 -11.35 -8.70
C GLY A 81 9.64 -11.72 -8.21
N SER A 82 9.80 -12.92 -7.65
CA SER A 82 11.07 -13.38 -7.10
C SER A 82 12.13 -13.64 -8.15
N VAL A 83 11.78 -14.28 -9.28
CA VAL A 83 12.75 -14.48 -10.37
C VAL A 83 13.15 -13.14 -10.98
N ILE A 84 12.25 -12.16 -11.13
CA ILE A 84 12.59 -10.80 -11.58
C ILE A 84 13.55 -10.13 -10.58
N GLY A 85 13.20 -10.14 -9.28
CA GLY A 85 14.02 -9.56 -8.22
C GLY A 85 15.40 -10.21 -8.05
N GLY A 86 15.51 -11.51 -8.33
CA GLY A 86 16.78 -12.28 -8.28
C GLY A 86 17.85 -11.79 -9.26
N ARG A 87 17.49 -10.91 -10.21
CA ARG A 87 18.45 -10.22 -11.09
C ARG A 87 19.51 -9.45 -10.32
N ILE A 88 19.18 -8.85 -9.18
CA ILE A 88 20.10 -7.99 -8.43
C ILE A 88 21.40 -8.75 -8.08
N SER A 89 21.33 -10.06 -7.93
CA SER A 89 22.47 -10.94 -7.66
C SER A 89 23.26 -11.38 -8.91
N HIS A 90 22.81 -11.04 -10.13
CA HIS A 90 23.36 -11.54 -11.40
C HIS A 90 23.71 -10.39 -12.37
N THR A 91 24.95 -10.34 -12.85
CA THR A 91 25.53 -9.21 -13.60
C THR A 91 25.19 -9.12 -15.10
N ASN A 92 24.46 -10.08 -15.69
CA ASN A 92 24.10 -10.10 -17.12
C ASN A 92 22.69 -9.54 -17.37
N ALA A 93 22.54 -8.22 -17.29
CA ALA A 93 21.27 -7.55 -17.04
C ALA A 93 20.38 -7.37 -18.29
N ASP A 94 20.89 -6.78 -19.38
CA ASP A 94 20.01 -6.15 -20.39
C ASP A 94 19.34 -7.11 -21.39
N HIS A 95 19.77 -8.38 -21.46
CA HIS A 95 19.26 -9.33 -22.44
C HIS A 95 17.87 -9.91 -22.07
N TYR A 96 17.48 -9.80 -20.80
CA TYR A 96 16.26 -10.43 -20.29
C TYR A 96 15.11 -9.46 -20.04
N ASP A 97 15.35 -8.15 -20.20
CA ASP A 97 14.36 -7.09 -20.03
C ASP A 97 13.04 -7.33 -20.78
N SER A 98 13.11 -7.77 -22.04
CA SER A 98 11.91 -8.06 -22.84
C SER A 98 11.13 -9.26 -22.29
N MET A 99 11.81 -10.26 -21.75
CA MET A 99 11.18 -11.44 -21.13
C MET A 99 10.53 -11.07 -19.81
N ASP A 100 11.19 -10.23 -19.00
CA ASP A 100 10.60 -9.64 -17.79
C ASP A 100 9.35 -8.85 -18.15
N GLY A 101 9.40 -8.03 -19.20
CA GLY A 101 8.25 -7.25 -19.68
C GLY A 101 7.05 -8.13 -20.03
N GLN A 102 7.26 -9.28 -20.68
CA GLN A 102 6.19 -10.23 -20.99
C GLN A 102 5.56 -10.88 -19.73
N LEU A 103 6.36 -11.17 -18.71
CA LEU A 103 5.87 -11.68 -17.43
C LEU A 103 5.11 -10.60 -16.66
N VAL A 104 5.64 -9.38 -16.61
CA VAL A 104 5.00 -8.21 -15.97
C VAL A 104 3.64 -7.93 -16.61
N CYS A 105 3.53 -7.99 -17.94
CA CYS A 105 2.26 -7.78 -18.64
C CYS A 105 1.15 -8.69 -18.11
N ARG A 106 1.45 -9.98 -17.95
CA ARG A 106 0.51 -11.00 -17.45
C ARG A 106 0.08 -10.72 -16.01
N VAL A 107 1.03 -10.41 -15.14
CA VAL A 107 0.73 -10.07 -13.73
C VAL A 107 -0.16 -8.83 -13.65
N LEU A 108 0.13 -7.79 -14.43
CA LEU A 108 -0.67 -6.56 -14.44
C LEU A 108 -2.07 -6.75 -15.06
N GLN A 109 -2.20 -7.60 -16.08
CA GLN A 109 -3.50 -7.97 -16.66
C GLN A 109 -4.36 -8.73 -15.64
N LEU A 110 -3.77 -9.70 -14.94
CA LEU A 110 -4.46 -10.41 -13.87
C LEU A 110 -4.88 -9.45 -12.75
N MET A 111 -3.98 -8.58 -12.31
CA MET A 111 -4.28 -7.58 -11.28
C MET A 111 -5.46 -6.69 -11.68
N ASN A 112 -5.47 -6.16 -12.91
CA ASN A 112 -6.60 -5.35 -13.39
C ASN A 112 -7.91 -6.15 -13.37
N MET A 113 -7.88 -7.43 -13.74
CA MET A 113 -9.06 -8.31 -13.70
C MET A 113 -9.56 -8.53 -12.27
N THR A 114 -8.66 -8.82 -11.33
CA THR A 114 -9.02 -9.10 -9.93
C THR A 114 -9.48 -7.84 -9.20
N ASP A 115 -8.84 -6.70 -9.48
CA ASP A 115 -9.19 -5.41 -8.86
C ASP A 115 -10.61 -4.96 -9.24
N LEU A 116 -11.07 -5.27 -10.46
CA LEU A 116 -12.45 -5.01 -10.88
C LEU A 116 -13.48 -5.81 -10.08
N HIS A 117 -13.10 -6.99 -9.58
CA HIS A 117 -13.98 -7.88 -8.80
C HIS A 117 -13.81 -7.72 -7.29
N LEU A 118 -12.79 -6.99 -6.84
CA LEU A 118 -12.40 -6.85 -5.44
C LEU A 118 -13.54 -6.45 -4.49
N PRO A 119 -14.49 -5.56 -4.85
CA PRO A 119 -15.62 -5.23 -3.98
C PRO A 119 -16.57 -6.39 -3.70
N GLN A 120 -16.59 -7.41 -4.58
CA GLN A 120 -17.48 -8.58 -4.48
C GLN A 120 -16.73 -9.84 -4.04
N HIS A 121 -15.49 -10.00 -4.50
CA HIS A 121 -14.66 -11.17 -4.28
C HIS A 121 -13.19 -10.77 -4.29
N GLY A 122 -12.54 -10.91 -3.13
CA GLY A 122 -11.13 -10.61 -2.95
C GLY A 122 -10.36 -11.83 -2.46
N CYS A 123 -9.13 -11.99 -2.96
CA CYS A 123 -8.21 -13.04 -2.53
C CYS A 123 -6.99 -12.42 -1.84
N GLU A 124 -6.91 -12.50 -0.51
CA GLU A 124 -5.83 -11.89 0.26
C GLU A 124 -4.45 -12.40 -0.15
N HIS A 125 -4.33 -13.71 -0.42
CA HIS A 125 -3.06 -14.32 -0.80
C HIS A 125 -2.55 -13.76 -2.13
N LEU A 126 -3.46 -13.60 -3.11
CA LEU A 126 -3.12 -13.05 -4.41
C LEU A 126 -2.73 -11.57 -4.31
N ASP A 127 -3.43 -10.80 -3.49
CA ASP A 127 -3.08 -9.39 -3.24
C ASP A 127 -1.72 -9.22 -2.55
N LYS A 128 -1.40 -10.09 -1.58
CA LYS A 128 -0.06 -10.14 -0.97
C LYS A 128 1.01 -10.47 -2.02
N ALA A 129 0.71 -11.37 -2.96
CA ALA A 129 1.62 -11.70 -4.06
C ALA A 129 1.83 -10.52 -5.01
N PHE A 130 0.78 -9.75 -5.35
CA PHE A 130 0.94 -8.52 -6.15
C PHE A 130 1.83 -7.50 -5.45
N LEU A 131 1.66 -7.29 -4.14
CA LEU A 131 2.51 -6.37 -3.37
C LEU A 131 3.98 -6.81 -3.36
N HIS A 132 4.24 -8.12 -3.19
CA HIS A 132 5.59 -8.69 -3.31
C HIS A 132 6.16 -8.50 -4.70
N PHE A 133 5.36 -8.76 -5.74
CA PHE A 133 5.75 -8.52 -7.13
C PHE A 133 6.14 -7.06 -7.36
N PHE A 134 5.33 -6.10 -6.90
CA PHE A 134 5.63 -4.68 -7.03
C PHE A 134 6.91 -4.28 -6.30
N GLU A 135 7.15 -4.82 -5.10
CA GLU A 135 8.40 -4.59 -4.37
C GLU A 135 9.61 -5.04 -5.20
N LYS A 136 9.63 -6.30 -5.67
CA LYS A 136 10.73 -6.83 -6.48
C LYS A 136 10.89 -6.09 -7.81
N PHE A 137 9.78 -5.77 -8.47
CA PHE A 137 9.80 -5.07 -9.75
C PHE A 137 10.30 -3.62 -9.60
N ARG A 138 9.86 -2.90 -8.55
CA ARG A 138 10.36 -1.56 -8.21
C ARG A 138 11.86 -1.58 -7.98
N MET A 139 12.36 -2.54 -7.19
CA MET A 139 13.78 -2.66 -6.88
C MET A 139 14.65 -2.76 -8.13
N VAL A 140 14.16 -3.41 -9.19
CA VAL A 140 14.90 -3.63 -10.44
C VAL A 140 14.72 -2.49 -11.46
N TYR A 141 13.48 -1.99 -11.65
CA TYR A 141 13.15 -1.14 -12.80
C TYR A 141 12.74 0.30 -12.46
N VAL A 142 12.60 0.64 -11.18
CA VAL A 142 12.22 1.99 -10.70
C VAL A 142 13.30 2.60 -9.80
N SER A 143 14.18 1.79 -9.20
CA SER A 143 15.24 2.27 -8.30
C SER A 143 16.24 3.22 -8.98
N GLU A 144 16.72 4.21 -8.22
CA GLU A 144 17.67 5.24 -8.67
C GLU A 144 19.00 4.69 -9.24
N VAL A 145 19.35 3.45 -8.89
CA VAL A 145 20.56 2.78 -9.35
C VAL A 145 20.48 2.36 -10.82
N VAL A 146 19.29 2.13 -11.36
CA VAL A 146 19.09 1.70 -12.76
C VAL A 146 18.63 2.90 -13.58
N VAL A 147 19.54 3.84 -13.78
CA VAL A 147 19.39 4.90 -14.79
C VAL A 147 19.57 4.28 -16.17
N GLN A 148 18.56 3.54 -16.65
CA GLN A 148 18.52 3.15 -18.05
C GLN A 148 17.20 3.64 -18.66
N LYS A 149 17.28 4.80 -19.31
CA LYS A 149 16.28 5.30 -20.28
C LYS A 149 16.09 4.35 -21.49
N THR A 150 16.68 3.16 -21.46
CA THR A 150 16.81 2.20 -22.57
C THR A 150 16.42 0.78 -22.17
N SER A 151 15.78 0.57 -21.01
CA SER A 151 15.33 -0.78 -20.64
C SER A 151 14.31 -1.30 -21.64
N LYS A 152 14.54 -2.50 -22.17
CA LYS A 152 13.63 -3.15 -23.13
C LYS A 152 12.36 -3.70 -22.48
N VAL A 153 12.22 -3.56 -21.15
CA VAL A 153 11.03 -3.99 -20.40
C VAL A 153 9.79 -3.20 -20.82
N TYR A 154 9.99 -1.94 -21.20
CA TYR A 154 8.90 -1.05 -21.62
C TYR A 154 8.35 -1.40 -22.99
N GLN A 155 9.06 -2.17 -23.83
CA GLN A 155 8.55 -2.53 -25.16
C GLN A 155 7.29 -3.43 -25.06
N PRO A 156 7.33 -4.61 -24.39
CA PRO A 156 6.11 -5.39 -24.19
C PRO A 156 5.01 -4.64 -23.43
N LEU A 157 5.40 -3.81 -22.44
CA LEU A 157 4.46 -3.03 -21.64
C LEU A 157 3.74 -1.95 -22.46
N ALA A 158 4.44 -1.31 -23.39
CA ALA A 158 3.86 -0.36 -24.33
C ALA A 158 2.91 -1.07 -25.29
N GLU A 159 3.34 -2.20 -25.88
CA GLU A 159 2.57 -2.96 -26.86
C GLU A 159 1.26 -3.55 -26.28
N GLN A 160 1.29 -4.07 -25.05
CA GLN A 160 0.15 -4.80 -24.47
C GLN A 160 -0.68 -3.98 -23.49
N LEU A 161 -0.07 -3.01 -22.80
CA LEU A 161 -0.71 -2.25 -21.71
C LEU A 161 -0.68 -0.74 -21.93
N GLY A 162 -0.03 -0.25 -22.99
CA GLY A 162 0.14 1.18 -23.23
C GLY A 162 1.03 1.90 -22.21
N ILE A 163 1.87 1.16 -21.47
CA ILE A 163 2.79 1.73 -20.48
C ILE A 163 4.13 2.01 -21.17
N ASN A 164 4.34 3.26 -21.57
CA ASN A 164 5.48 3.66 -22.40
C ASN A 164 6.70 4.11 -21.58
N ASP A 165 6.49 4.54 -20.34
CA ASP A 165 7.52 5.12 -19.51
C ASP A 165 7.31 4.82 -18.02
N GLU A 166 8.34 5.17 -17.24
CA GLU A 166 8.33 5.00 -15.79
C GLU A 166 7.23 5.81 -15.10
N SER A 167 6.78 6.95 -15.65
CA SER A 167 5.71 7.76 -15.05
C SER A 167 4.36 7.04 -15.16
N MET A 168 4.07 6.45 -16.31
CA MET A 168 2.91 5.60 -16.51
C MET A 168 2.97 4.37 -15.61
N LEU A 169 4.16 3.79 -15.43
CA LEU A 169 4.35 2.68 -14.53
C LEU A 169 4.11 3.06 -13.07
N LEU A 170 4.67 4.17 -12.60
CA LEU A 170 4.41 4.70 -11.26
C LEU A 170 2.91 4.94 -11.03
N ASN A 171 2.16 5.36 -12.05
CA ASN A 171 0.71 5.46 -11.96
C ASN A 171 0.02 4.10 -11.71
N VAL A 172 0.54 3.00 -12.27
CA VAL A 172 0.05 1.64 -11.95
C VAL A 172 0.25 1.32 -10.48
N PHE A 173 1.44 1.59 -9.94
CA PHE A 173 1.75 1.38 -8.51
C PHE A 173 0.79 2.18 -7.61
N VAL A 174 0.62 3.47 -7.90
CA VAL A 174 -0.23 4.36 -7.09
C VAL A 174 -1.70 3.95 -7.18
N ARG A 175 -2.21 3.57 -8.37
CA ARG A 175 -3.58 3.06 -8.49
C ARG A 175 -3.78 1.82 -7.63
N LYS A 176 -2.84 0.86 -7.65
CA LYS A 176 -2.94 -0.33 -6.80
C LYS A 176 -2.91 0.02 -5.31
N ILE A 177 -2.04 0.95 -4.91
CA ILE A 177 -1.99 1.45 -3.53
C ILE A 177 -3.36 2.00 -3.11
N VAL A 178 -3.97 2.86 -3.93
CA VAL A 178 -5.29 3.44 -3.65
C VAL A 178 -6.38 2.37 -3.57
N THR A 179 -6.43 1.46 -4.54
CA THR A 179 -7.39 0.34 -4.55
C THR A 179 -7.27 -0.47 -3.26
N ASN A 180 -6.05 -0.84 -2.86
CA ASN A 180 -5.84 -1.65 -1.67
C ASN A 180 -6.23 -0.93 -0.38
N LEU A 181 -5.86 0.35 -0.24
CA LEU A 181 -6.24 1.15 0.93
C LEU A 181 -7.75 1.41 1.03
N LYS A 182 -8.47 1.35 -0.10
CA LYS A 182 -9.93 1.46 -0.16
C LYS A 182 -10.65 0.16 0.17
N CYS A 183 -10.17 -0.96 -0.38
CA CYS A 183 -10.91 -2.23 -0.36
C CYS A 183 -10.48 -3.19 0.77
N TRP A 184 -9.22 -3.17 1.21
CA TRP A 184 -8.68 -4.16 2.16
C TRP A 184 -8.69 -3.69 3.62
N ILE A 185 -9.81 -3.13 4.07
CA ILE A 185 -9.98 -2.54 5.42
C ILE A 185 -9.87 -3.62 6.51
N SER A 186 -10.27 -4.86 6.21
CA SER A 186 -10.21 -5.99 7.14
C SER A 186 -8.80 -6.56 7.31
N SER A 187 -7.93 -6.41 6.31
CA SER A 187 -6.59 -7.00 6.30
C SER A 187 -5.53 -5.97 6.67
N SER A 188 -5.18 -5.94 7.96
CA SER A 188 -4.09 -5.10 8.47
C SER A 188 -2.75 -5.43 7.81
N VAL A 189 -2.53 -6.68 7.41
CA VAL A 189 -1.32 -7.15 6.73
C VAL A 189 -1.21 -6.51 5.34
N ILE A 190 -2.27 -6.54 4.53
CA ILE A 190 -2.28 -5.93 3.19
C ILE A 190 -2.15 -4.41 3.31
N THR A 191 -2.86 -3.80 4.26
CA THR A 191 -2.75 -2.35 4.53
C THR A 191 -1.31 -1.96 4.85
N ASN A 192 -0.64 -2.68 5.76
CA ASN A 192 0.74 -2.39 6.15
C ASN A 192 1.73 -2.58 4.99
N LYS A 193 1.63 -3.68 4.23
CA LYS A 193 2.48 -3.91 3.04
C LYS A 193 2.24 -2.86 1.95
N THR A 194 0.99 -2.43 1.76
CA THR A 194 0.63 -1.36 0.81
C THR A 194 1.25 -0.02 1.21
N LEU A 195 1.19 0.32 2.49
CA LEU A 195 1.80 1.55 3.01
C LEU A 195 3.32 1.50 3.02
N GLN A 196 3.91 0.32 3.19
CA GLN A 196 5.34 0.11 3.02
C GLN A 196 5.76 0.43 1.57
N LEU A 197 5.03 -0.10 0.57
CA LEU A 197 5.28 0.22 -0.84
C LEU A 197 5.17 1.72 -1.13
N LEU A 198 4.15 2.39 -0.58
CA LEU A 198 4.01 3.85 -0.70
C LEU A 198 5.19 4.60 -0.05
N ASN A 199 5.63 4.15 1.12
CA ASN A 199 6.77 4.75 1.82
C ASN A 199 8.06 4.59 1.01
N ASP A 200 8.32 3.40 0.51
CA ASP A 200 9.47 3.09 -0.33
C ASP A 200 9.53 3.98 -1.59
N LEU A 201 8.37 4.23 -2.21
CA LEU A 201 8.23 5.13 -3.35
C LEU A 201 8.43 6.61 -2.96
N SER A 202 8.06 7.00 -1.74
CA SER A 202 8.15 8.37 -1.22
C SER A 202 9.56 8.80 -0.79
N VAL A 203 10.54 7.89 -0.77
CA VAL A 203 11.92 8.19 -0.35
C VAL A 203 12.83 8.52 -1.53
N GLY A 204 12.61 7.91 -2.71
CA GLY A 204 13.43 8.12 -3.90
C GLY A 204 13.22 9.50 -4.51
N TYR A 205 14.27 10.31 -4.62
CA TYR A 205 14.19 11.69 -5.13
C TYR A 205 13.64 11.76 -6.56
N SER A 206 14.12 10.88 -7.44
CA SER A 206 13.65 10.84 -8.83
C SER A 206 12.20 10.36 -8.97
N SER A 207 11.81 9.34 -8.19
CA SER A 207 10.46 8.80 -8.18
C SER A 207 9.45 9.81 -7.64
N VAL A 208 9.76 10.47 -6.53
CA VAL A 208 8.87 11.47 -5.92
C VAL A 208 8.54 12.62 -6.88
N ARG A 209 9.53 13.14 -7.60
CA ARG A 209 9.32 14.22 -8.59
C ARG A 209 8.39 13.83 -9.74
N LYS A 210 8.31 12.55 -10.08
CA LYS A 210 7.35 12.02 -11.07
C LYS A 210 6.00 11.75 -10.42
N LEU A 211 6.00 11.15 -9.22
CA LEU A 211 4.81 10.81 -8.45
C LEU A 211 3.93 12.02 -8.20
N VAL A 212 4.51 13.15 -7.75
CA VAL A 212 3.74 14.36 -7.47
C VAL A 212 3.00 14.89 -8.72
N LYS A 213 3.48 14.63 -9.93
CA LYS A 213 2.79 15.05 -11.17
C LYS A 213 1.59 14.19 -11.53
N LEU A 214 1.38 13.06 -10.85
CA LEU A 214 0.29 12.14 -11.14
C LEU A 214 -1.01 12.65 -10.49
N ASN A 215 -2.09 12.73 -11.29
CA ASN A 215 -3.42 13.09 -10.79
C ASN A 215 -3.86 12.21 -9.61
N THR A 216 -3.49 10.93 -9.62
CA THR A 216 -3.80 10.00 -8.53
C THR A 216 -3.12 10.40 -7.22
N ILE A 217 -1.89 10.92 -7.26
CA ILE A 217 -1.20 11.42 -6.05
C ILE A 217 -1.82 12.73 -5.58
N GLN A 218 -2.10 13.66 -6.49
CA GLN A 218 -2.80 14.91 -6.15
C GLN A 218 -4.14 14.63 -5.48
N PHE A 219 -4.91 13.68 -6.02
CA PHE A 219 -6.15 13.23 -5.40
C PHE A 219 -5.96 12.76 -3.95
N ILE A 220 -4.94 11.94 -3.67
CA ILE A 220 -4.70 11.44 -2.29
C ILE A 220 -4.27 12.59 -1.37
N LEU A 221 -3.43 13.50 -1.84
CA LEU A 221 -3.00 14.67 -1.08
C LEU A 221 -4.18 15.58 -0.69
N GLU A 222 -5.18 15.71 -1.57
CA GLU A 222 -6.36 16.54 -1.32
C GLU A 222 -7.49 15.81 -0.56
N ASN A 223 -7.57 14.48 -0.65
CA ASN A 223 -8.73 13.69 -0.21
C ASN A 223 -8.36 12.57 0.78
N HIS A 224 -7.48 12.82 1.74
CA HIS A 224 -7.02 11.83 2.72
C HIS A 224 -7.94 11.73 3.97
N THR A 225 -9.25 11.52 3.74
CA THR A 225 -10.28 11.41 4.79
C THR A 225 -10.83 9.98 4.91
N PRO A 226 -11.52 9.62 6.01
CA PRO A 226 -12.17 8.31 6.15
C PRO A 226 -13.20 7.99 5.05
N GLU A 227 -13.77 9.01 4.41
CA GLU A 227 -14.68 8.84 3.25
C GLU A 227 -13.97 8.18 2.05
N HIS A 228 -12.71 8.58 1.81
CA HIS A 228 -11.92 8.08 0.69
C HIS A 228 -10.99 6.93 1.10
N PHE A 229 -10.59 6.88 2.37
CA PHE A 229 -9.67 5.91 2.93
C PHE A 229 -10.22 5.39 4.26
N PRO A 230 -11.10 4.38 4.23
CA PRO A 230 -11.83 3.93 5.40
C PRO A 230 -10.94 3.45 6.56
N PHE A 231 -9.70 3.02 6.28
CA PHE A 231 -8.73 2.65 7.32
C PHE A 231 -8.36 3.80 8.27
N LEU A 232 -8.66 5.06 7.91
CA LEU A 232 -8.48 6.24 8.76
C LEU A 232 -9.61 6.42 9.79
N SER A 233 -10.74 5.71 9.62
CA SER A 233 -11.88 5.81 10.53
C SER A 233 -11.53 5.32 11.94
N VAL A 234 -12.09 6.00 12.94
CA VAL A 234 -11.96 5.67 14.37
C VAL A 234 -12.83 4.46 14.75
N THR A 235 -13.86 4.16 13.93
CA THR A 235 -14.88 3.13 14.23
C THR A 235 -14.45 1.70 13.89
N HIS A 236 -13.46 1.52 13.01
CA HIS A 236 -12.94 0.20 12.67
C HIS A 236 -11.91 -0.26 13.72
N GLY A 237 -12.44 -0.65 14.89
CA GLY A 237 -11.73 -0.84 16.17
C GLY A 237 -10.56 -1.84 16.23
N ASN A 238 -10.19 -2.49 15.13
CA ASN A 238 -9.13 -3.51 15.06
C ASN A 238 -7.93 -3.14 14.18
N LEU A 239 -7.93 -1.96 13.55
CA LEU A 239 -6.82 -1.55 12.69
C LEU A 239 -5.65 -1.00 13.51
N ASP A 240 -4.45 -1.45 13.15
CA ASP A 240 -3.20 -0.97 13.74
C ASP A 240 -3.01 0.51 13.44
N THR A 241 -3.23 1.38 14.43
CA THR A 241 -3.10 2.83 14.30
C THR A 241 -1.71 3.30 13.83
N ARG A 242 -0.69 2.44 13.83
CA ARG A 242 0.63 2.72 13.23
C ARG A 242 0.57 2.90 11.71
N CYS A 243 -0.42 2.31 11.04
CA CYS A 243 -0.63 2.49 9.60
C CYS A 243 -0.83 3.97 9.25
N ARG A 244 -1.56 4.72 10.09
CA ARG A 244 -1.79 6.17 9.93
C ARG A 244 -0.49 6.96 9.93
N THR A 245 0.41 6.70 10.87
CA THR A 245 1.74 7.34 10.89
C THR A 245 2.50 7.07 9.60
N SER A 246 2.50 5.83 9.10
CA SER A 246 3.18 5.45 7.87
C SER A 246 2.58 6.15 6.64
N PHE A 247 1.24 6.24 6.58
CA PHE A 247 0.51 6.93 5.53
C PHE A 247 0.86 8.43 5.47
N TYR A 248 0.72 9.14 6.60
CA TYR A 248 1.01 10.57 6.66
C TYR A 248 2.50 10.90 6.53
N THR A 249 3.40 9.98 6.91
CA THR A 249 4.84 10.14 6.62
C THR A 249 5.08 10.15 5.11
N ALA A 250 4.48 9.23 4.36
CA ALA A 250 4.66 9.18 2.92
C ALA A 250 3.99 10.38 2.22
N LEU A 251 2.76 10.73 2.60
CA LEU A 251 2.07 11.90 2.04
C LEU A 251 2.80 13.21 2.36
N GLY A 252 3.31 13.36 3.58
CA GLY A 252 4.11 14.52 3.96
C GLY A 252 5.35 14.66 3.07
N ARG A 253 6.06 13.57 2.77
CA ARG A 253 7.24 13.61 1.87
C ARG A 253 6.86 14.01 0.44
N LEU A 254 5.73 13.51 -0.06
CA LEU A 254 5.22 13.88 -1.38
C LEU A 254 4.82 15.36 -1.43
N LEU A 255 4.12 15.84 -0.40
CA LEU A 255 3.69 17.23 -0.28
C LEU A 255 4.88 18.20 -0.29
N VAL A 256 5.90 17.93 0.52
CA VAL A 256 7.06 18.81 0.71
C VAL A 256 7.79 19.11 -0.60
N VAL A 257 7.75 18.19 -1.58
CA VAL A 257 8.39 18.41 -2.89
C VAL A 257 7.73 19.53 -3.70
N GLU A 258 6.43 19.75 -3.52
CA GLU A 258 5.70 20.82 -4.21
C GLU A 258 5.24 21.94 -3.26
N LEU A 259 5.58 21.87 -1.98
CA LEU A 259 5.08 22.83 -1.00
C LEU A 259 5.73 24.20 -1.17
N GLY A 260 7.06 24.26 -1.35
CA GLY A 260 7.78 25.53 -1.44
C GLY A 260 7.45 26.46 -0.27
N ASP A 261 6.91 27.64 -0.58
CA ASP A 261 6.39 28.64 0.37
C ASP A 261 4.85 28.78 0.28
N ASP A 262 4.16 27.80 -0.29
CA ASP A 262 2.71 27.79 -0.48
C ASP A 262 1.97 27.40 0.82
N GLU A 263 1.63 28.41 1.61
CA GLU A 263 0.88 28.23 2.87
C GLU A 263 -0.53 27.70 2.64
N ASP A 264 -1.20 28.09 1.54
CA ASP A 264 -2.56 27.65 1.21
C ASP A 264 -2.60 26.14 0.94
N LYS A 265 -1.58 25.61 0.27
CA LYS A 265 -1.42 24.17 0.03
C LYS A 265 -1.17 23.42 1.34
N PHE A 266 -0.39 23.98 2.26
CA PHE A 266 -0.23 23.42 3.61
C PHE A 266 -1.56 23.41 4.38
N SER A 267 -2.28 24.53 4.42
CA SER A 267 -3.57 24.63 5.11
C SER A 267 -4.61 23.67 4.54
N SER A 268 -4.66 23.52 3.21
CA SER A 268 -5.54 22.56 2.54
C SER A 268 -5.23 21.12 2.93
N PHE A 269 -3.94 20.77 2.99
CA PHE A 269 -3.50 19.44 3.40
C PHE A 269 -3.79 19.15 4.88
N ILE A 270 -3.59 20.10 5.78
CA ILE A 270 -3.78 19.91 7.23
C ILE A 270 -5.26 19.99 7.66
N ARG A 271 -6.15 20.45 6.78
CA ARG A 271 -7.58 20.64 7.08
C ARG A 271 -8.26 19.42 7.72
N PRO A 272 -8.10 18.17 7.23
CA PRO A 272 -8.72 17.00 7.87
C PRO A 272 -8.30 16.79 9.33
N MET A 273 -7.04 17.06 9.66
CA MET A 273 -6.53 16.98 11.03
C MET A 273 -7.06 18.12 11.90
N THR A 274 -7.23 19.31 11.31
CA THR A 274 -7.82 20.48 12.00
C THR A 274 -9.25 20.17 12.40
N THR A 275 -10.06 19.63 11.48
CA THR A 275 -11.43 19.20 11.76
C THR A 275 -11.47 18.07 12.80
N ALA A 276 -10.55 17.11 12.75
CA ALA A 276 -10.46 16.07 13.77
C ALA A 276 -10.16 16.66 15.17
N ALA A 277 -9.26 17.65 15.26
CA ALA A 277 -8.96 18.34 16.51
C ALA A 277 -10.16 19.13 17.05
N GLU A 278 -10.95 19.75 16.17
CA GLU A 278 -12.19 20.47 16.51
C GLU A 278 -13.26 19.51 17.06
N ASN A 279 -13.46 18.37 16.40
CA ASN A 279 -14.39 17.34 16.85
C ASN A 279 -14.01 16.81 18.24
N ILE A 280 -12.71 16.53 18.47
CA ILE A 280 -12.21 16.08 19.77
C ILE A 280 -12.43 17.17 20.85
N ARG A 281 -12.21 18.45 20.52
CA ARG A 281 -12.52 19.56 21.45
C ARG A 281 -14.00 19.58 21.83
N GLN A 282 -14.91 19.42 20.86
CA GLN A 282 -16.34 19.37 21.13
C GLN A 282 -16.71 18.18 22.03
N MET A 283 -16.13 17.00 21.78
CA MET A 283 -16.32 15.82 22.63
C MET A 283 -15.86 16.06 24.08
N PHE A 284 -14.70 16.71 24.27
CA PHE A 284 -14.22 17.08 25.60
C PHE A 284 -15.17 18.06 26.32
N SER A 285 -15.65 19.09 25.63
CA SER A 285 -16.61 20.04 26.20
C SER A 285 -17.93 19.35 26.59
N GLN A 286 -18.42 18.42 25.77
CA GLN A 286 -19.63 17.65 26.08
C GLN A 286 -19.44 16.76 27.31
N GLN A 287 -18.28 16.10 27.43
CA GLN A 287 -17.97 15.26 28.59
C GLN A 287 -17.90 16.09 29.89
N GLN A 288 -17.31 17.29 29.84
CA GLN A 288 -17.25 18.20 31.00
C GLN A 288 -18.64 18.69 31.43
N MET A 289 -19.56 18.86 30.48
CA MET A 289 -20.94 19.29 30.74
C MET A 289 -21.88 18.12 31.12
N GLY A 290 -21.34 16.93 31.41
CA GLY A 290 -22.11 15.75 31.82
C GLY A 290 -22.80 15.01 30.67
N GLY A 291 -22.40 15.25 29.42
CA GLY A 291 -22.88 14.52 28.25
C GLY A 291 -22.32 13.09 28.18
N MET A 292 -23.09 12.17 27.59
CA MET A 292 -22.67 10.78 27.39
C MET A 292 -21.75 10.65 26.17
N VAL A 293 -20.46 10.95 26.35
CA VAL A 293 -19.42 10.68 25.35
C VAL A 293 -18.71 9.38 25.70
N SER A 294 -18.55 8.49 24.73
CA SER A 294 -17.76 7.28 24.92
C SER A 294 -16.28 7.63 25.11
N GLU A 295 -15.74 7.32 26.30
CA GLU A 295 -14.31 7.50 26.60
C GLU A 295 -13.42 6.73 25.61
N GLU A 296 -13.88 5.56 25.17
CA GLU A 296 -13.15 4.75 24.19
C GLU A 296 -13.07 5.43 22.81
N GLU A 297 -14.17 6.04 22.36
CA GLU A 297 -14.23 6.77 21.09
C GLU A 297 -13.37 8.03 21.12
N LEU A 298 -13.43 8.77 22.23
CA LEU A 298 -12.58 9.94 22.46
C LEU A 298 -11.09 9.56 22.46
N ARG A 299 -10.73 8.51 23.19
CA ARG A 299 -9.36 8.00 23.25
C ARG A 299 -8.87 7.55 21.88
N ARG A 300 -9.68 6.81 21.12
CA ARG A 300 -9.30 6.37 19.76
C ARG A 300 -9.13 7.56 18.81
N SER A 301 -10.02 8.56 18.89
CA SER A 301 -9.93 9.78 18.08
C SER A 301 -8.63 10.55 18.37
N LEU A 302 -8.30 10.70 19.66
CA LEU A 302 -7.07 11.34 20.12
C LEU A 302 -5.81 10.59 19.64
N VAL A 303 -5.77 9.27 19.83
CA VAL A 303 -4.65 8.43 19.36
C VAL A 303 -4.52 8.55 17.84
N GLY A 304 -5.64 8.55 17.11
CA GLY A 304 -5.68 8.75 15.67
C GLY A 304 -5.05 10.07 15.25
N LEU A 305 -5.49 11.19 15.81
CA LEU A 305 -4.94 12.51 15.53
C LEU A 305 -3.43 12.59 15.83
N CYS A 306 -3.00 12.07 16.98
CA CYS A 306 -1.58 12.02 17.34
C CYS A 306 -0.76 11.20 16.34
N ARG A 307 -1.31 10.09 15.83
CA ARG A 307 -0.64 9.24 14.83
C ARG A 307 -0.47 9.94 13.49
N ASP A 308 -1.49 10.69 13.09
CA ASP A 308 -1.49 11.49 11.86
C ASP A 308 -0.41 12.58 11.96
N VAL A 309 -0.48 13.38 13.04
CA VAL A 309 0.45 14.50 13.28
C VAL A 309 1.88 14.01 13.38
N ARG A 310 2.11 12.88 14.05
CA ARG A 310 3.42 12.24 14.08
C ARG A 310 3.93 11.91 12.69
N GLY A 311 3.08 11.42 11.79
CA GLY A 311 3.48 11.09 10.41
C GLY A 311 3.94 12.34 9.65
N VAL A 312 3.16 13.42 9.72
CA VAL A 312 3.51 14.70 9.08
C VAL A 312 4.83 15.25 9.64
N ALA A 313 4.99 15.24 10.97
CA ALA A 313 6.20 15.70 11.63
C ALA A 313 7.46 14.92 11.20
N LEU A 314 7.34 13.62 10.94
CA LEU A 314 8.45 12.78 10.44
C LEU A 314 8.89 13.14 9.01
N ALA A 315 8.01 13.75 8.22
CA ALA A 315 8.33 14.18 6.86
C ALA A 315 8.87 15.62 6.78
N PHE A 316 8.48 16.47 7.73
CA PHE A 316 8.72 17.92 7.69
C PHE A 316 10.08 18.28 8.31
N HIS A 317 11.16 18.06 7.56
CA HIS A 317 12.54 18.25 8.04
C HIS A 317 13.16 19.62 7.71
N SER A 318 12.54 20.42 6.85
CA SER A 318 13.08 21.74 6.48
C SER A 318 12.66 22.82 7.50
N ARG A 319 13.42 23.92 7.57
CA ARG A 319 13.06 25.06 8.42
C ARG A 319 11.66 25.58 8.10
N ASN A 320 11.33 25.75 6.82
CA ASN A 320 10.04 26.31 6.41
C ASN A 320 8.87 25.38 6.82
N THR A 321 8.95 24.11 6.42
CA THR A 321 7.94 23.10 6.75
C THR A 321 7.78 22.95 8.27
N TYR A 322 8.87 23.01 9.02
CA TYR A 322 8.82 22.96 10.48
C TYR A 322 8.06 24.16 11.05
N MET A 323 8.32 25.39 10.58
CA MET A 323 7.61 26.59 11.05
C MET A 323 6.12 26.49 10.77
N LEU A 324 5.72 26.12 9.54
CA LEU A 324 4.31 25.93 9.19
C LEU A 324 3.60 24.93 10.11
N LEU A 325 4.25 23.79 10.36
CA LEU A 325 3.71 22.77 11.27
C LEU A 325 3.66 23.28 12.71
N PHE A 326 4.69 23.96 13.18
CA PHE A 326 4.76 24.50 14.54
C PHE A 326 3.67 25.53 14.79
N ASP A 327 3.48 26.47 13.87
CA ASP A 327 2.47 27.53 13.97
C ASP A 327 1.05 26.97 13.94
N TRP A 328 0.81 25.85 13.25
CA TRP A 328 -0.46 25.13 13.31
C TRP A 328 -0.64 24.36 14.63
N LEU A 329 0.42 23.76 15.17
CA LEU A 329 0.36 22.96 16.40
C LEU A 329 0.17 23.82 17.65
N TYR A 330 0.92 24.92 17.78
CA TYR A 330 0.99 25.74 18.97
C TYR A 330 0.14 27.02 18.84
N PRO A 331 -0.63 27.41 19.88
CA PRO A 331 -0.84 26.71 21.15
C PRO A 331 -1.99 25.69 21.09
N SER A 332 -2.85 25.77 20.08
CA SER A 332 -4.18 25.16 20.06
C SER A 332 -4.19 23.65 20.22
N LEU A 333 -3.35 22.92 19.46
CA LEU A 333 -3.30 21.47 19.58
C LEU A 333 -2.56 21.04 20.85
N CYS A 334 -1.50 21.75 21.23
CA CYS A 334 -0.79 21.49 22.48
C CYS A 334 -1.72 21.57 23.70
N LEU A 335 -2.58 22.59 23.76
CA LEU A 335 -3.56 22.75 24.83
C LEU A 335 -4.56 21.58 24.86
N LEU A 336 -5.05 21.13 23.69
CA LEU A 336 -5.92 19.97 23.59
C LEU A 336 -5.26 18.71 24.16
N LEU A 337 -3.99 18.48 23.82
CA LEU A 337 -3.22 17.34 24.33
C LEU A 337 -3.01 17.43 25.85
N THR A 338 -2.71 18.61 26.38
CA THR A 338 -2.58 18.81 27.83
C THR A 338 -3.89 18.54 28.55
N SER A 339 -5.02 19.06 28.06
CA SER A 339 -6.35 18.79 28.63
C SER A 339 -6.70 17.30 28.62
N SER A 340 -6.33 16.60 27.54
CA SER A 340 -6.57 15.16 27.43
C SER A 340 -5.79 14.34 28.46
N LEU A 341 -4.52 14.70 28.71
CA LEU A 341 -3.68 14.03 29.71
C LEU A 341 -4.25 14.22 31.12
N LEU A 342 -4.64 15.45 31.47
CA LEU A 342 -5.22 15.75 32.77
C LEU A 342 -6.49 14.92 33.06
N LEU A 343 -7.36 14.76 32.06
CA LEU A 343 -8.57 13.94 32.19
C LEU A 343 -8.26 12.46 32.45
N THR A 344 -7.28 11.89 31.74
CA THR A 344 -6.86 10.50 31.98
C THR A 344 -6.27 10.27 33.38
N PHE A 345 -5.57 11.26 33.94
CA PHE A 345 -5.08 11.17 35.32
C PHE A 345 -6.20 11.23 36.35
N THR A 346 -7.23 12.05 36.14
CA THR A 346 -8.38 12.15 37.05
C THR A 346 -9.27 10.91 37.03
N THR A 347 -9.49 10.28 35.86
CA THR A 347 -10.29 9.05 35.77
C THR A 347 -9.57 7.87 36.43
N HIS A 348 -8.26 7.72 36.22
CA HIS A 348 -7.47 6.67 36.88
C HIS A 348 -7.42 6.82 38.41
N ALA A 349 -7.35 8.04 38.93
CA ALA A 349 -7.39 8.29 40.38
C ALA A 349 -8.75 7.95 41.01
N GLN A 350 -9.86 8.10 40.28
CA GLN A 350 -11.21 7.75 40.74
C GLN A 350 -11.50 6.25 40.70
N THR A 351 -10.87 5.49 39.80
CA THR A 351 -10.98 4.02 39.74
C THR A 351 -10.06 3.27 40.72
N ALA A 352 -9.08 3.96 41.31
CA ALA A 352 -8.12 3.39 42.26
C ALA A 352 -8.49 3.61 43.74
N MET A 353 -9.55 4.38 43.99
CA MET A 353 -10.27 4.47 45.28
C MET A 353 -11.52 3.59 45.21
#